data_AF-A0A7V9KWK7-F1
#
_entry.id   AF-A0A7V9KWK7-F1
#
_cell.length_a   1.000
_cell.length_b   1.000
_cell.length_c   1.000
_cell.angle_alpha   90.00
_cell.angle_beta   90.00
_cell.angle_gamma   90.00
#
_symmetry.space_group_name_H-M   'P 1'
#
loop_
_entity.id
_entity.type
_entity.pdbx_description
1 polymer ?
#
loop_
_entity_poly.entity_id
_entity_poly.type
_entity_poly.pdbx_seq_one_letter_code
_entity_poly.pdbx_strand_id
1 'polypeptide(L)'
;MCLVAFFIAYFVYYAPYYALYPDLVPYEVRGRSQGFQGALRSAGLLLAMGTGGLMLSAWQELPFVASAAVVLAVTLALFSQLRGNSALHGHQVATARGFAGTLEFVRGSVAVRRWAVANACWEAAIGSLRTFVVLYFTVGLGLSLLETSAALALVGVGALIAAPVAGALADHYGPRPVMNVAVWVFTVGLLPPLFTTDTVYVAAIVPVAFAAVVLMTLPYVMLMTLLPAQSRAHGAAAGLFGLSRGVGVLVGPLLAGLAIEVMRSFDVLTLADSKGYSSIFAVSAALLLASLPFLRNLDI
;
A
#
# COMPACT_ATOMS: atom_id res chain seq x y z
N MET A 1 17.49 2.69 19.59
CA MET A 1 16.57 3.69 20.18
C MET A 1 16.06 4.71 19.17
N CYS A 2 16.92 5.31 18.34
CA CYS A 2 16.49 6.31 17.33
C CYS A 2 15.47 5.79 16.30
N LEU A 3 15.62 4.55 15.83
CA LEU A 3 14.67 3.94 14.88
C LEU A 3 13.26 3.80 15.49
N VAL A 4 13.18 3.39 16.76
CA VAL A 4 11.90 3.25 17.48
C VAL A 4 11.25 4.62 17.65
N ALA A 5 12.03 5.63 18.06
CA ALA A 5 11.55 7.01 18.16
C ALA A 5 11.05 7.55 16.82
N PHE A 6 11.75 7.26 15.72
CA PHE A 6 11.33 7.62 14.37
C PHE A 6 9.99 6.99 13.99
N PHE A 7 9.82 5.68 14.20
CA PHE A 7 8.55 5.02 13.89
C PHE A 7 7.40 5.50 14.78
N ILE A 8 7.65 5.76 16.06
CA ILE A 8 6.65 6.37 16.96
C ILE A 8 6.24 7.74 16.41
N ALA A 9 7.19 8.63 16.11
CA ALA A 9 6.90 9.95 15.55
C ALA A 9 6.15 9.85 14.22
N TYR A 10 6.57 8.94 13.34
CA TYR A 10 5.90 8.66 12.07
C TYR A 10 4.44 8.28 12.28
N PHE A 11 4.14 7.31 13.15
CA PHE A 11 2.75 6.88 13.37
C PHE A 11 1.90 7.94 14.09
N VAL A 12 2.50 8.70 15.02
CA VAL A 12 1.83 9.83 15.69
C VAL A 12 1.45 10.92 14.69
N TYR A 13 2.27 11.17 13.67
CA TYR A 13 1.95 12.13 12.60
C TYR A 13 0.99 11.56 11.55
N TYR A 14 1.18 10.31 11.16
CA TYR A 14 0.47 9.68 10.05
C TYR A 14 -1.02 9.43 10.33
N ALA A 15 -1.35 9.01 11.56
CA ALA A 15 -2.73 8.74 11.96
C ALA A 15 -3.67 9.97 11.88
N PRO A 16 -3.35 11.13 12.49
CA PRO A 16 -4.20 12.31 12.38
C PRO A 16 -4.26 12.87 10.96
N TYR A 17 -3.18 12.77 10.19
CA TYR A 17 -3.17 13.15 8.77
C TYR A 17 -4.20 12.34 7.95
N TYR A 18 -4.25 11.02 8.14
CA TYR A 18 -5.25 10.18 7.47
C TYR A 18 -6.67 10.45 7.98
N ALA A 19 -6.84 10.74 9.27
CA ALA A 19 -8.16 11.05 9.84
C ALA A 19 -8.75 12.37 9.31
N LEU A 20 -7.91 13.36 8.97
CA LEU A 20 -8.33 14.62 8.33
C LEU A 20 -8.85 14.41 6.90
N TYR A 21 -8.40 13.36 6.21
CA TYR A 21 -8.78 13.11 4.82
C TYR A 21 -10.30 12.99 4.59
N PRO A 22 -11.05 12.10 5.28
CA PRO A 22 -12.49 12.00 5.11
C PRO A 22 -13.25 13.25 5.54
N ASP A 23 -12.69 14.05 6.44
CA ASP A 23 -13.31 15.29 6.95
C ASP A 23 -13.18 16.45 5.96
N LEU A 24 -12.12 16.47 5.14
CA LEU A 24 -11.84 17.55 4.19
C LEU A 24 -12.27 17.22 2.76
N VAL A 25 -12.37 15.94 2.39
CA VAL A 25 -12.60 15.50 1.00
C VAL A 25 -14.06 15.03 0.82
N PRO A 26 -14.85 15.73 -0.02
CA PRO A 26 -16.22 15.34 -0.36
C PRO A 26 -16.30 13.91 -0.93
N TYR A 27 -17.37 13.20 -0.62
CA TYR A 27 -17.55 11.78 -0.98
C TYR A 27 -17.41 11.52 -2.48
N GLU A 28 -17.81 12.48 -3.32
CA GLU A 28 -17.87 12.38 -4.78
C GLU A 28 -16.49 12.36 -5.45
N VAL A 29 -15.45 12.82 -4.75
CA VAL A 29 -14.08 12.95 -5.30
C VAL A 29 -13.03 12.20 -4.47
N ARG A 30 -13.45 11.36 -3.51
CA ARG A 30 -12.53 10.65 -2.60
C ARG A 30 -11.59 9.70 -3.33
N GLY A 31 -12.04 9.01 -4.38
CA GLY A 31 -11.20 8.14 -5.18
C GLY A 31 -10.13 8.94 -5.91
N ARG A 32 -10.52 9.99 -6.66
CA ARG A 32 -9.59 10.89 -7.35
C ARG A 32 -8.58 11.55 -6.43
N SER A 33 -9.00 12.03 -5.26
CA SER A 33 -8.09 12.65 -4.29
C SER A 33 -7.09 11.63 -3.70
N GLN A 34 -7.49 10.37 -3.49
CA GLN A 34 -6.57 9.30 -3.07
C GLN A 34 -5.60 8.95 -4.21
N GLY A 35 -6.09 8.89 -5.44
CA GLY A 35 -5.26 8.66 -6.63
C GLY A 35 -4.21 9.75 -6.83
N PHE A 36 -4.59 11.01 -6.64
CA PHE A 36 -3.65 12.14 -6.71
C PHE A 36 -2.63 12.12 -5.58
N GLN A 37 -3.04 11.76 -4.36
CA GLN A 37 -2.12 11.54 -3.24
C GLN A 37 -1.12 10.41 -3.54
N GLY A 38 -1.59 9.31 -4.16
CA GLY A 38 -0.75 8.22 -4.64
C GLY A 38 0.28 8.69 -5.68
N ALA A 39 -0.15 9.50 -6.66
CA ALA A 39 0.75 10.08 -7.67
C ALA A 39 1.83 10.98 -7.05
N LEU A 40 1.44 11.88 -6.13
CA LEU A 40 2.37 12.73 -5.38
C LEU A 40 3.37 11.92 -4.57
N ARG A 41 2.92 10.82 -3.94
CA ARG A 41 3.80 9.90 -3.21
C ARG A 41 4.84 9.27 -4.14
N SER A 42 4.41 8.79 -5.30
CA SER A 42 5.31 8.22 -6.32
C SER A 42 6.30 9.26 -6.86
N ALA A 43 5.83 10.48 -7.14
CA ALA A 43 6.68 11.58 -7.58
C ALA A 43 7.73 11.95 -6.51
N GLY A 44 7.31 12.03 -5.24
CA GLY A 44 8.21 12.26 -4.11
C GLY A 44 9.26 11.17 -3.95
N LEU A 45 8.88 9.89 -4.15
CA LEU A 45 9.83 8.78 -4.14
C LEU A 45 10.86 8.91 -5.28
N LEU A 46 10.41 9.21 -6.50
CA LEU A 46 11.30 9.39 -7.65
C LEU A 46 12.28 10.57 -7.44
N LEU A 47 11.78 11.70 -6.92
CA LEU A 47 12.62 12.84 -6.57
C LEU A 47 13.63 12.49 -5.48
N ALA A 48 13.22 11.78 -4.43
CA ALA A 48 14.10 11.36 -3.35
C ALA A 48 15.18 10.39 -3.84
N MET A 49 14.83 9.43 -4.69
CA MET A 49 15.80 8.50 -5.28
C MET A 49 16.77 9.22 -6.23
N GLY A 50 16.28 10.17 -7.03
CA GLY A 50 17.11 10.93 -7.97
C GLY A 50 18.05 11.94 -7.29
N THR A 51 17.62 12.56 -6.19
CA THR A 51 18.39 13.60 -5.49
C THR A 51 19.18 13.07 -4.30
N GLY A 52 18.80 11.92 -3.72
CA GLY A 52 19.40 11.38 -2.50
C GLY A 52 20.90 11.11 -2.63
N GLY A 53 21.35 10.60 -3.79
CA GLY A 53 22.78 10.37 -4.05
C GLY A 53 23.61 11.66 -4.09
N LEU A 54 23.05 12.73 -4.68
CA LEU A 54 23.69 14.05 -4.72
C LEU A 54 23.73 14.71 -3.33
N MET A 55 22.69 14.52 -2.53
CA MET A 55 22.65 15.03 -1.16
C MET A 55 23.68 14.34 -0.27
N LEU A 56 23.79 13.01 -0.39
CA LEU A 56 24.78 12.21 0.35
C LEU A 56 26.22 12.53 -0.05
N SER A 57 26.48 12.80 -1.34
CA SER A 57 27.82 13.17 -1.80
C SER A 57 28.26 14.56 -1.32
N ALA A 58 27.32 15.48 -1.11
CA ALA A 58 27.60 16.79 -0.53
C ALA A 58 27.83 16.72 0.98
N TRP A 59 26.91 16.09 1.72
CA TRP A 59 27.04 15.90 3.16
C TRP A 59 26.16 14.74 3.65
N GLN A 60 26.76 13.81 4.39
CA GLN A 60 26.11 12.58 4.85
C GLN A 60 24.78 12.81 5.57
N GLU A 61 24.66 13.90 6.34
CA GLU A 61 23.45 14.20 7.13
C GLU A 61 22.42 15.04 6.37
N LEU A 62 22.76 15.55 5.18
CA LEU A 62 21.96 16.50 4.40
C LEU A 62 20.59 15.95 3.96
N PRO A 63 20.44 14.68 3.52
CA PRO A 63 19.13 14.13 3.21
C PRO A 63 18.16 14.16 4.40
N PHE A 64 18.68 13.95 5.62
CA PHE A 64 17.88 13.91 6.83
C PHE A 64 17.42 15.30 7.24
N VAL A 65 18.32 16.28 7.22
CA VAL A 65 18.02 17.69 7.53
C VAL A 65 17.02 18.27 6.52
N ALA A 66 17.25 18.02 5.22
CA ALA A 66 16.34 18.48 4.18
C ALA A 66 14.94 17.86 4.31
N SER A 67 14.87 16.54 4.58
CA SER A 67 13.59 15.85 4.82
C SER A 67 12.86 16.44 6.03
N ALA A 68 13.57 16.71 7.12
CA ALA A 68 13.01 17.33 8.31
C ALA A 68 12.47 18.75 8.03
N ALA A 69 13.22 19.56 7.26
CA ALA A 69 12.82 20.90 6.87
C ALA A 69 11.56 20.88 5.98
N VAL A 70 11.49 19.98 5.01
CA VAL A 70 10.32 19.81 4.13
C VAL A 70 9.08 19.40 4.95
N VAL A 71 9.22 18.39 5.82
CA VAL A 71 8.11 17.96 6.69
C VAL A 71 7.63 19.12 7.56
N LEU A 72 8.54 19.85 8.20
CA LEU A 72 8.20 21.00 9.04
C LEU A 72 7.46 22.09 8.24
N ALA A 73 7.97 22.45 7.05
CA ALA A 73 7.35 23.45 6.19
C ALA A 73 5.93 23.03 5.76
N VAL A 74 5.73 21.77 5.36
CA VAL A 74 4.42 21.24 5.00
C VAL A 74 3.48 21.22 6.21
N THR A 75 3.95 20.82 7.39
CA THR A 75 3.15 20.83 8.62
C THR A 75 2.73 22.25 9.00
N LEU A 76 3.64 23.23 8.91
CA LEU A 76 3.32 24.64 9.18
C LEU A 76 2.31 25.20 8.18
N ALA A 77 2.46 24.88 6.89
CA ALA A 77 1.50 25.26 5.86
C ALA A 77 0.12 24.68 6.14
N LEU A 78 0.03 23.38 6.41
CA LEU A 78 -1.23 22.70 6.80
C LEU A 78 -1.84 23.34 8.04
N PHE A 79 -1.04 23.58 9.08
CA PHE A 79 -1.51 24.21 10.31
C PHE A 79 -2.08 25.60 10.04
N SER A 80 -1.39 26.42 9.24
CA SER A 80 -1.87 27.77 8.91
C SER A 80 -3.20 27.76 8.15
N GLN A 81 -3.40 26.81 7.22
CA GLN A 81 -4.63 26.67 6.45
C GLN A 81 -5.80 26.08 7.29
N LEU A 82 -5.50 25.16 8.20
CA LEU A 82 -6.51 24.51 9.04
C LEU A 82 -6.98 25.39 10.22
N ARG A 83 -6.11 26.28 10.72
CA ARG A 83 -6.39 27.14 11.89
C ARG A 83 -7.56 28.10 11.68
N GLY A 84 -7.92 28.42 10.43
CA GLY A 84 -9.04 29.29 10.08
C GLY A 84 -10.38 28.56 9.83
N ASN A 85 -10.41 27.22 9.88
CA ASN A 85 -11.56 26.46 9.42
C ASN A 85 -12.48 26.03 10.59
N SER A 86 -13.55 26.81 10.83
CA SER A 86 -14.53 26.58 11.89
C SER A 86 -15.31 25.26 11.75
N ALA A 87 -15.35 24.67 10.55
CA ALA A 87 -16.02 23.39 10.28
C ALA A 87 -15.38 22.19 11.02
N LEU A 88 -14.11 22.30 11.41
CA LEU A 88 -13.40 21.25 12.16
C LEU A 88 -13.66 21.31 13.67
N HIS A 89 -14.20 22.43 14.18
CA HIS A 89 -14.38 22.68 15.62
C HIS A 89 -15.62 21.99 16.25
N GLY A 90 -16.39 21.21 15.47
CA GLY A 90 -17.58 20.50 15.96
C GLY A 90 -17.33 19.12 16.57
N HIS A 91 -16.12 18.56 16.46
CA HIS A 91 -15.83 17.20 16.90
C HIS A 91 -15.07 17.19 18.23
N GLN A 92 -15.83 17.10 19.34
CA GLN A 92 -15.29 16.90 20.68
C GLN A 92 -14.25 15.76 20.67
N VAL A 93 -13.03 16.08 21.12
CA VAL A 93 -11.95 15.14 21.34
C VAL A 93 -12.42 14.11 22.37
N ALA A 94 -12.80 12.91 21.92
CA ALA A 94 -13.13 11.79 22.81
C ALA A 94 -11.84 11.13 23.32
N THR A 95 -11.10 11.85 24.16
CA THR A 95 -9.71 11.55 24.54
C THR A 95 -9.53 10.35 25.47
N ALA A 96 -10.59 9.65 25.91
CA ALA A 96 -10.47 8.59 26.92
C ALA A 96 -10.97 7.20 26.50
N ARG A 97 -11.63 7.04 25.35
CA ARG A 97 -12.13 5.74 24.85
C ARG A 97 -11.54 5.31 23.51
N GLY A 98 -10.46 5.94 23.03
CA GLY A 98 -9.97 5.74 21.66
C GLY A 98 -9.65 4.27 21.29
N PHE A 99 -8.94 3.53 22.14
CA PHE A 99 -8.60 2.13 21.84
C PHE A 99 -9.78 1.18 22.11
N ALA A 100 -10.50 1.38 23.22
CA ALA A 100 -11.67 0.58 23.59
C ALA A 100 -12.81 0.73 22.55
N GLY A 101 -13.07 1.96 22.09
CA GLY A 101 -14.04 2.24 21.02
C GLY A 101 -13.60 1.73 19.66
N THR A 102 -12.29 1.69 19.35
CA THR A 102 -11.78 1.02 18.15
C THR A 102 -12.02 -0.50 18.23
N LEU A 103 -11.74 -1.11 19.37
CA LEU A 103 -11.94 -2.55 19.60
C LEU A 103 -13.43 -2.93 19.58
N GLU A 104 -14.29 -2.09 20.17
CA GLU A 104 -15.73 -2.24 20.17
C GLU A 104 -16.30 -2.07 18.74
N PHE A 105 -15.79 -1.12 17.96
CA PHE A 105 -16.13 -0.93 16.55
C PHE A 105 -15.78 -2.14 15.68
N VAL A 106 -14.56 -2.69 15.83
CA VAL A 106 -14.13 -3.93 15.16
C VAL A 106 -14.97 -5.13 15.60
N ARG A 107 -15.36 -5.20 16.88
CA ARG A 107 -16.23 -6.26 17.40
C ARG A 107 -17.70 -6.11 16.97
N GLY A 108 -18.16 -4.89 16.69
CA GLY A 108 -19.54 -4.61 16.32
C GLY A 108 -19.89 -4.93 14.86
N SER A 109 -18.96 -4.75 13.91
CA SER A 109 -19.25 -4.93 12.48
C SER A 109 -18.49 -6.10 11.86
N VAL A 110 -19.25 -7.09 11.36
CA VAL A 110 -18.69 -8.21 10.58
C VAL A 110 -18.02 -7.70 9.30
N ALA A 111 -18.59 -6.69 8.63
CA ALA A 111 -18.05 -6.14 7.40
C ALA A 111 -16.69 -5.47 7.61
N VAL A 112 -16.52 -4.72 8.72
CA VAL A 112 -15.25 -4.08 9.08
C VAL A 112 -14.16 -5.13 9.37
N ARG A 113 -14.50 -6.22 10.07
CA ARG A 113 -13.56 -7.33 10.28
C ARG A 113 -13.14 -7.99 8.98
N ARG A 114 -14.10 -8.30 8.10
CA ARG A 114 -13.83 -8.89 6.79
C ARG A 114 -12.94 -7.97 5.95
N TRP A 115 -13.22 -6.67 5.95
CA TRP A 115 -12.38 -5.67 5.28
C TRP A 115 -10.96 -5.67 5.87
N ALA A 116 -10.80 -5.71 7.19
CA ALA A 116 -9.48 -5.70 7.83
C ALA A 116 -8.64 -6.93 7.48
N VAL A 117 -9.27 -8.11 7.35
CA VAL A 117 -8.60 -9.33 6.87
C VAL A 117 -8.23 -9.19 5.39
N ALA A 118 -9.15 -8.72 4.54
CA ALA A 118 -8.89 -8.52 3.12
C ALA A 118 -7.72 -7.55 2.89
N ASN A 119 -7.71 -6.41 3.59
CA ASN A 119 -6.65 -5.42 3.52
C ASN A 119 -5.30 -5.96 4.00
N ALA A 120 -5.29 -6.79 5.04
CA ALA A 120 -4.06 -7.46 5.49
C ALA A 120 -3.54 -8.42 4.41
N CYS A 121 -4.41 -9.18 3.73
CA CYS A 121 -4.02 -10.04 2.62
C CYS A 121 -3.46 -9.26 1.43
N TRP A 122 -4.09 -8.14 1.05
CA TRP A 122 -3.62 -7.27 -0.04
C TRP A 122 -2.24 -6.68 0.26
N GLU A 123 -2.06 -6.13 1.46
CA GLU A 123 -0.77 -5.56 1.90
C GLU A 123 0.28 -6.65 2.10
N ALA A 124 -0.09 -7.85 2.51
CA ALA A 124 0.81 -9.00 2.58
C ALA A 124 1.30 -9.41 1.18
N ALA A 125 0.41 -9.54 0.19
CA ALA A 125 0.80 -9.87 -1.18
C ALA A 125 1.76 -8.82 -1.77
N ILE A 126 1.44 -7.53 -1.61
CA ILE A 126 2.31 -6.44 -2.08
C ILE A 126 3.63 -6.41 -1.30
N GLY A 127 3.59 -6.62 0.02
CA GLY A 127 4.76 -6.67 0.88
C GLY A 127 5.74 -7.77 0.50
N SER A 128 5.23 -8.98 0.22
CA SER A 128 6.01 -10.11 -0.29
C SER A 128 6.77 -9.76 -1.55
N LEU A 129 6.06 -9.23 -2.56
CA LEU A 129 6.67 -8.82 -3.82
C LEU A 129 7.70 -7.71 -3.59
N ARG A 130 7.36 -6.64 -2.87
CA ARG A 130 8.27 -5.51 -2.62
C ARG A 130 9.58 -5.96 -1.98
N THR A 131 9.53 -6.95 -1.09
CA THR A 131 10.71 -7.40 -0.34
C THR A 131 11.66 -8.23 -1.20
N PHE A 132 11.13 -9.09 -2.07
CA PHE A 132 11.94 -10.10 -2.77
C PHE A 132 12.01 -9.93 -4.29
N VAL A 133 11.25 -9.01 -4.91
CA VAL A 133 11.22 -8.85 -6.38
C VAL A 133 12.61 -8.51 -6.96
N VAL A 134 13.42 -7.73 -6.24
CA VAL A 134 14.79 -7.41 -6.66
C VAL A 134 15.64 -8.67 -6.69
N LEU A 135 15.56 -9.49 -5.63
CA LEU A 135 16.29 -10.76 -5.55
C LEU A 135 15.81 -11.76 -6.61
N TYR A 136 14.51 -11.76 -6.93
CA TYR A 136 13.98 -12.54 -8.04
C TYR A 136 14.61 -12.11 -9.38
N PHE A 137 14.71 -10.82 -9.66
CA PHE A 137 15.34 -10.33 -10.90
C PHE A 137 16.86 -10.61 -10.94
N THR A 138 17.59 -10.33 -9.87
CA THR A 138 19.06 -10.46 -9.88
C THR A 138 19.54 -11.89 -9.67
N VAL A 139 18.91 -12.64 -8.75
CA VAL A 139 19.35 -14.00 -8.36
C VAL A 139 18.53 -15.08 -9.06
N GLY A 140 17.23 -14.86 -9.25
CA GLY A 140 16.33 -15.83 -9.89
C GLY A 140 16.42 -15.80 -11.42
N LEU A 141 16.37 -14.61 -12.03
CA LEU A 141 16.47 -14.45 -13.49
C LEU A 141 17.90 -14.15 -13.97
N GLY A 142 18.82 -13.86 -13.06
CA GLY A 142 20.21 -13.52 -13.42
C GLY A 142 20.36 -12.19 -14.17
N LEU A 143 19.35 -11.30 -14.09
CA LEU A 143 19.39 -10.00 -14.75
C LEU A 143 20.51 -9.13 -14.18
N SER A 144 21.10 -8.32 -15.05
CA SER A 144 22.05 -7.30 -14.62
C SER A 144 21.36 -6.24 -13.73
N LEU A 145 22.17 -5.51 -12.96
CA LEU A 145 21.66 -4.40 -12.14
C LEU A 145 20.96 -3.32 -12.98
N LEU A 146 21.44 -3.09 -14.21
CA LEU A 146 20.87 -2.11 -15.13
C LEU A 146 19.48 -2.55 -15.60
N GLU A 147 19.32 -3.81 -16.02
CA GLU A 147 18.04 -4.38 -16.45
C GLU A 147 17.02 -4.41 -15.30
N THR A 148 17.46 -4.82 -14.12
CA THR A 148 16.63 -4.81 -12.90
C THR A 148 16.14 -3.41 -12.57
N SER A 149 17.03 -2.42 -12.63
CA SER A 149 16.69 -1.02 -12.36
C SER A 149 15.73 -0.45 -13.42
N ALA A 150 15.95 -0.78 -14.69
CA ALA A 150 15.08 -0.36 -15.80
C ALA A 150 13.67 -0.96 -15.67
N ALA A 151 13.56 -2.25 -15.31
CA ALA A 151 12.28 -2.90 -15.08
C ALA A 151 11.50 -2.26 -13.92
N LEU A 152 12.18 -1.97 -12.80
CA LEU A 152 11.57 -1.29 -11.65
C LEU A 152 11.18 0.15 -11.95
N ALA A 153 11.98 0.87 -12.75
CA ALA A 153 11.65 2.21 -13.20
C ALA A 153 10.38 2.21 -14.06
N LEU A 154 10.22 1.24 -14.96
CA LEU A 154 9.02 1.09 -15.78
C LEU A 154 7.77 0.82 -14.92
N VAL A 155 7.90 -0.02 -13.89
CA VAL A 155 6.84 -0.23 -12.88
C VAL A 155 6.49 1.08 -12.16
N GLY A 156 7.49 1.87 -11.78
CA GLY A 156 7.30 3.17 -11.12
C GLY A 156 6.56 4.18 -12.01
N VAL A 157 6.91 4.27 -13.30
CA VAL A 157 6.20 5.11 -14.28
C VAL A 157 4.77 4.64 -14.47
N GLY A 158 4.57 3.33 -14.59
CA GLY A 158 3.24 2.73 -14.65
C GLY A 158 2.41 3.10 -13.42
N ALA A 159 3.01 3.07 -12.23
CA ALA A 159 2.35 3.43 -10.99
C ALA A 159 1.97 4.92 -10.90
N LEU A 160 2.81 5.82 -11.42
CA LEU A 160 2.54 7.25 -11.48
C LEU A 160 1.29 7.56 -12.31
N ILE A 161 1.09 6.82 -13.41
CA ILE A 161 -0.09 6.95 -14.28
C ILE A 161 -1.29 6.19 -13.68
N ALA A 162 -1.05 5.02 -13.10
CA ALA A 162 -2.10 4.16 -12.56
C ALA A 162 -2.83 4.79 -11.38
N ALA A 163 -2.13 5.52 -10.51
CA ALA A 163 -2.71 6.09 -9.28
C ALA A 163 -3.91 7.02 -9.55
N PRO A 164 -3.83 8.06 -10.40
CA PRO A 164 -4.97 8.91 -10.71
C PRO A 164 -6.09 8.17 -11.46
N VAL A 165 -5.73 7.24 -12.35
CA VAL A 165 -6.69 6.43 -13.10
C VAL A 165 -7.48 5.51 -12.18
N ALA A 166 -6.82 4.86 -11.22
CA ALA A 166 -7.46 4.01 -10.20
C ALA A 166 -8.49 4.80 -9.38
N GLY A 167 -8.14 6.04 -9.00
CA GLY A 167 -9.04 6.95 -8.30
C GLY A 167 -10.27 7.33 -9.14
N ALA A 168 -10.06 7.71 -10.40
CA ALA A 168 -11.15 8.05 -11.32
C ALA A 168 -12.07 6.85 -11.60
N LEU A 169 -11.50 5.65 -11.73
CA LEU A 169 -12.26 4.43 -11.97
C LEU A 169 -13.14 4.07 -10.76
N ALA A 170 -12.63 4.26 -9.55
CA ALA A 170 -13.39 4.03 -8.32
C ALA A 170 -14.52 5.04 -8.11
N ASP A 171 -14.33 6.31 -8.50
CA ASP A 171 -15.39 7.32 -8.42
C ASP A 171 -16.51 7.03 -9.45
N HIS A 172 -16.18 6.48 -10.63
CA HIS A 172 -17.16 6.21 -11.69
C HIS A 172 -17.91 4.89 -11.52
N TYR A 173 -17.20 3.81 -11.20
CA TYR A 173 -17.77 2.45 -11.11
C TYR A 173 -18.01 1.97 -9.67
N GLY A 174 -17.56 2.73 -8.67
CA GLY A 174 -17.56 2.34 -7.27
C GLY A 174 -16.30 1.56 -6.87
N PRO A 175 -15.89 1.61 -5.59
CA PRO A 175 -14.61 1.05 -5.15
C PRO A 175 -14.60 -0.49 -5.12
N ARG A 176 -15.74 -1.15 -4.85
CA ARG A 176 -15.85 -2.61 -4.75
C ARG A 176 -15.62 -3.34 -6.09
N PRO A 177 -16.34 -3.03 -7.19
CA PRO A 177 -16.13 -3.73 -8.46
C PRO A 177 -14.72 -3.47 -9.02
N VAL A 178 -14.20 -2.25 -8.87
CA VAL A 178 -12.83 -1.90 -9.29
C VAL A 178 -11.80 -2.71 -8.50
N MET A 179 -11.95 -2.82 -7.18
CA MET A 179 -11.10 -3.67 -6.35
C MET A 179 -11.16 -5.14 -6.78
N ASN A 180 -12.36 -5.67 -7.05
CA ASN A 180 -12.51 -7.08 -7.46
C ASN A 180 -11.82 -7.37 -8.80
N VAL A 181 -11.99 -6.48 -9.80
CA VAL A 181 -11.27 -6.60 -11.08
C VAL A 181 -9.77 -6.52 -10.86
N ALA A 182 -9.29 -5.56 -10.05
CA ALA A 182 -7.87 -5.41 -9.77
C ALA A 182 -7.29 -6.65 -9.08
N VAL A 183 -7.97 -7.25 -8.10
CA VAL A 183 -7.50 -8.48 -7.45
C VAL A 183 -7.38 -9.62 -8.45
N TRP A 184 -8.33 -9.79 -9.37
CA TRP A 184 -8.24 -10.82 -10.42
C TRP A 184 -7.12 -10.56 -11.42
N VAL A 185 -7.02 -9.33 -11.95
CA VAL A 185 -5.95 -8.93 -12.88
C VAL A 185 -4.59 -9.13 -12.22
N PHE A 186 -4.47 -8.75 -10.95
CA PHE A 186 -3.22 -8.94 -10.20
C PHE A 186 -2.91 -10.42 -10.02
N THR A 187 -3.87 -11.22 -9.56
CA THR A 187 -3.68 -12.66 -9.34
C THR A 187 -3.26 -13.36 -10.63
N VAL A 188 -3.96 -13.12 -11.73
CA VAL A 188 -3.66 -13.72 -13.04
C VAL A 188 -2.30 -13.26 -13.55
N GLY A 189 -1.97 -11.97 -13.39
CA GLY A 189 -0.68 -11.45 -13.82
C GLY A 189 0.51 -11.90 -12.97
N LEU A 190 0.27 -12.46 -11.78
CA LEU A 190 1.32 -13.12 -10.98
C LEU A 190 1.54 -14.59 -11.37
N LEU A 191 0.70 -15.19 -12.22
CA LEU A 191 0.86 -16.59 -12.64
C LEU A 191 2.02 -16.81 -13.63
N PRO A 192 2.27 -15.97 -14.66
CA PRO A 192 3.32 -16.25 -15.65
C PRO A 192 4.71 -16.46 -15.04
N PRO A 193 5.19 -15.66 -14.06
CA PRO A 193 6.48 -15.89 -13.41
C PRO A 193 6.64 -17.24 -12.67
N LEU A 194 5.53 -17.98 -12.46
CA LEU A 194 5.56 -19.33 -11.89
C LEU A 194 5.88 -20.42 -12.91
N PHE A 195 5.57 -20.16 -14.18
CA PHE A 195 5.65 -21.15 -15.26
C PHE A 195 6.72 -20.81 -16.30
N THR A 196 7.11 -19.54 -16.42
CA THR A 196 8.12 -19.09 -17.39
C THR A 196 9.07 -18.07 -16.79
N THR A 197 10.33 -18.13 -17.23
CA THR A 197 11.41 -17.18 -16.91
C THR A 197 11.70 -16.22 -18.07
N ASP A 198 10.93 -16.29 -19.16
CA ASP A 198 11.13 -15.45 -20.33
C ASP A 198 10.83 -13.97 -20.02
N THR A 199 11.85 -13.12 -20.20
CA THR A 199 11.84 -11.67 -20.01
C THR A 199 10.71 -10.94 -20.73
N VAL A 200 10.25 -11.42 -21.89
CA VAL A 200 9.14 -10.79 -22.63
C VAL A 200 7.81 -10.97 -21.89
N TYR A 201 7.61 -12.11 -21.24
CA TYR A 201 6.44 -12.37 -20.39
C TYR A 201 6.55 -11.65 -19.03
N VAL A 202 7.76 -11.44 -18.54
CA VAL A 202 8.01 -10.61 -17.34
C VAL A 202 7.70 -9.14 -17.61
N ALA A 203 7.87 -8.64 -18.84
CA ALA A 203 7.42 -7.29 -19.21
C ALA A 203 5.88 -7.12 -19.12
N ALA A 204 5.11 -8.22 -19.15
CA ALA A 204 3.67 -8.20 -18.87
C ALA A 204 3.33 -7.89 -17.38
N ILE A 205 4.32 -7.67 -16.52
CA ILE A 205 4.16 -7.13 -15.15
C ILE A 205 3.73 -5.66 -15.15
N VAL A 206 3.80 -4.92 -16.27
CA VAL A 206 3.34 -3.52 -16.28
C VAL A 206 1.83 -3.39 -15.96
N PRO A 207 0.91 -4.20 -16.55
CA PRO A 207 -0.47 -4.32 -16.08
C PRO A 207 -0.63 -4.72 -14.60
N VAL A 208 0.30 -5.53 -14.09
CA VAL A 208 0.33 -6.00 -12.70
C VAL A 208 0.63 -4.84 -11.74
N ALA A 209 1.52 -3.93 -12.13
CA ALA A 209 1.82 -2.71 -11.39
C ALA A 209 0.58 -1.81 -11.25
N PHE A 210 -0.24 -1.72 -12.31
CA PHE A 210 -1.51 -0.98 -12.24
C PHE A 210 -2.44 -1.57 -11.18
N ALA A 211 -2.65 -2.89 -11.21
CA ALA A 211 -3.51 -3.55 -10.24
C ALA A 211 -2.97 -3.41 -8.80
N ALA A 212 -1.66 -3.53 -8.59
CA ALA A 212 -1.03 -3.29 -7.30
C ALA A 212 -1.31 -1.87 -6.76
N VAL A 213 -1.30 -0.85 -7.63
CA VAL A 213 -1.58 0.54 -7.26
C VAL A 213 -3.04 0.73 -6.86
N VAL A 214 -3.98 0.09 -7.57
CA VAL A 214 -5.39 0.06 -7.17
C VAL A 214 -5.54 -0.51 -5.76
N LEU A 215 -4.86 -1.63 -5.46
CA LEU A 215 -4.88 -2.28 -4.15
C LEU A 215 -4.24 -1.43 -3.04
N MET A 216 -3.35 -0.48 -3.35
CA MET A 216 -2.81 0.45 -2.35
C MET A 216 -3.71 1.68 -2.14
N THR A 217 -4.52 2.05 -3.13
CA THR A 217 -5.26 3.32 -3.15
C THR A 217 -6.68 3.16 -2.62
N LEU A 218 -7.38 2.11 -3.03
CA LEU A 218 -8.81 1.94 -2.74
C LEU A 218 -9.18 1.36 -1.36
N PRO A 219 -8.35 0.59 -0.62
CA PRO A 219 -8.81 -0.01 0.62
C PRO A 219 -9.27 1.01 1.66
N TYR A 220 -8.60 2.17 1.74
CA TYR A 220 -9.01 3.24 2.65
C TYR A 220 -10.37 3.83 2.25
N VAL A 221 -10.60 4.04 0.95
CA VAL A 221 -11.90 4.49 0.43
C VAL A 221 -13.00 3.50 0.79
N MET A 222 -12.75 2.20 0.60
CA MET A 222 -13.69 1.13 0.95
C MET A 222 -13.98 1.05 2.46
N LEU A 223 -12.99 1.29 3.30
CA LEU A 223 -13.22 1.36 4.75
C LEU A 223 -14.13 2.54 5.11
N MET A 224 -13.91 3.68 4.46
CA MET A 224 -14.70 4.89 4.70
C MET A 224 -16.14 4.78 4.21
N THR A 225 -16.42 3.97 3.19
CA THR A 225 -17.80 3.68 2.74
C THR A 225 -18.53 2.73 3.68
N LEU A 226 -17.82 1.93 4.47
CA LEU A 226 -18.40 1.06 5.51
C LEU A 226 -18.73 1.82 6.81
N LEU A 227 -18.29 3.08 6.94
CA LEU A 227 -18.57 3.92 8.10
C LEU A 227 -19.90 4.66 7.91
N PRO A 228 -20.84 4.61 8.87
CA PRO A 228 -22.03 5.45 8.82
C PRO A 228 -21.62 6.93 8.75
N ALA A 229 -22.28 7.73 7.89
CA ALA A 229 -21.96 9.14 7.62
C ALA A 229 -21.92 10.04 8.87
N GLN A 230 -22.48 9.58 9.99
CA GLN A 230 -22.59 10.31 11.27
C GLN A 230 -21.66 9.73 12.36
N SER A 231 -20.85 8.71 12.04
CA SER A 231 -20.04 8.01 13.04
C SER A 231 -18.72 8.74 13.33
N ARG A 232 -18.55 9.14 14.59
CA ARG A 232 -17.34 9.77 15.17
C ARG A 232 -16.08 8.86 15.20
N ALA A 233 -16.02 7.84 14.35
CA ALA A 233 -15.04 6.77 14.39
C ALA A 233 -13.94 6.89 13.30
N HIS A 234 -13.81 8.03 12.61
CA HIS A 234 -12.79 8.20 11.56
C HIS A 234 -11.36 7.94 12.06
N GLY A 235 -11.02 8.37 13.29
CA GLY A 235 -9.73 8.06 13.91
C GLY A 235 -9.53 6.56 14.23
N ALA A 236 -10.60 5.88 14.67
CA ALA A 236 -10.58 4.43 14.91
C ALA A 236 -10.42 3.66 13.59
N ALA A 237 -11.07 4.10 12.52
CA ALA A 237 -10.94 3.53 11.19
C ALA A 237 -9.52 3.73 10.60
N ALA A 238 -8.94 4.93 10.74
CA ALA A 238 -7.55 5.18 10.37
C ALA A 238 -6.57 4.28 11.16
N GLY A 239 -6.81 4.10 12.46
CA GLY A 239 -6.07 3.17 13.30
C GLY A 239 -6.18 1.72 12.84
N LEU A 240 -7.40 1.25 12.55
CA LEU A 240 -7.65 -0.09 12.02
C LEU A 240 -6.97 -0.29 10.66
N PHE A 241 -7.03 0.70 9.77
CA PHE A 241 -6.34 0.67 8.48
C PHE A 241 -4.83 0.51 8.68
N GLY A 242 -4.23 1.31 9.56
CA GLY A 242 -2.82 1.22 9.92
C GLY A 242 -2.44 -0.14 10.50
N LEU A 243 -3.23 -0.68 11.44
CA LEU A 243 -3.00 -1.98 12.06
C LEU A 243 -3.09 -3.13 11.05
N SER A 244 -4.17 -3.19 10.27
CA SER A 244 -4.38 -4.21 9.24
C SER A 244 -3.25 -4.20 8.21
N ARG A 245 -2.85 -3.01 7.75
CA ARG A 245 -1.69 -2.83 6.87
C ARG A 245 -0.40 -3.29 7.51
N GLY A 246 -0.16 -2.93 8.77
CA GLY A 246 1.03 -3.35 9.52
C GLY A 246 1.14 -4.87 9.61
N VAL A 247 0.04 -5.56 9.92
CA VAL A 247 -0.01 -7.02 9.93
C VAL A 247 0.34 -7.59 8.56
N GLY A 248 -0.26 -7.07 7.48
CA GLY A 248 0.04 -7.52 6.13
C GLY A 248 1.51 -7.38 5.75
N VAL A 249 2.08 -6.18 5.95
CA VAL A 249 3.48 -5.86 5.65
C VAL A 249 4.46 -6.72 6.45
N LEU A 250 4.09 -7.16 7.65
CA LEU A 250 4.92 -8.08 8.45
C LEU A 250 4.77 -9.53 8.00
N VAL A 251 3.54 -10.01 7.84
CA VAL A 251 3.25 -11.42 7.57
C VAL A 251 3.62 -11.83 6.15
N GLY A 252 3.38 -10.98 5.15
CA GLY A 252 3.65 -11.28 3.75
C GLY A 252 5.10 -11.70 3.49
N PRO A 253 6.09 -10.84 3.78
CA PRO A 253 7.50 -11.18 3.59
C PRO A 253 7.95 -12.41 4.38
N LEU A 254 7.40 -12.65 5.57
CA LEU A 254 7.73 -13.85 6.35
C LEU A 254 7.22 -15.12 5.65
N LEU A 255 5.98 -15.11 5.17
CA LEU A 255 5.42 -16.24 4.41
C LEU A 255 6.18 -16.46 3.09
N ALA A 256 6.53 -15.39 2.39
CA ALA A 256 7.31 -15.47 1.16
C ALA A 256 8.72 -16.01 1.41
N GLY A 257 9.41 -15.55 2.46
CA GLY A 257 10.73 -16.05 2.84
C GLY A 257 10.72 -17.54 3.20
N LEU A 258 9.73 -17.98 3.98
CA LEU A 258 9.52 -19.39 4.29
C LEU A 258 9.24 -20.22 3.03
N ALA A 259 8.42 -19.70 2.11
CA ALA A 259 8.13 -20.38 0.85
C ALA A 259 9.37 -20.51 -0.04
N ILE A 260 10.22 -19.48 -0.11
CA ILE A 260 11.50 -19.53 -0.83
C ILE A 260 12.39 -20.61 -0.22
N GLU A 261 12.54 -20.64 1.10
CA GLU A 261 13.42 -21.60 1.78
C GLU A 261 12.96 -23.05 1.56
N VAL A 262 11.65 -23.31 1.70
CA VAL A 262 11.07 -24.64 1.47
C VAL A 262 11.20 -25.05 0.00
N MET A 263 10.87 -24.14 -0.93
CA MET A 263 10.92 -24.44 -2.37
C MET A 263 12.34 -24.59 -2.91
N ARG A 264 13.34 -24.01 -2.24
CA ARG A 264 14.76 -24.25 -2.56
C ARG A 264 15.15 -25.72 -2.42
N SER A 265 14.44 -26.50 -1.59
CA SER A 265 14.67 -27.93 -1.40
C SER A 265 13.95 -28.82 -2.42
N PHE A 266 13.07 -28.28 -3.27
CA PHE A 266 12.31 -29.04 -4.26
C PHE A 266 12.78 -28.70 -5.69
N ASP A 267 13.33 -29.70 -6.40
CA ASP A 267 13.73 -29.58 -7.82
C ASP A 267 12.51 -29.72 -8.76
N VAL A 268 11.59 -28.76 -8.71
CA VAL A 268 10.60 -28.58 -9.79
C VAL A 268 11.21 -27.68 -10.85
N LEU A 269 11.25 -28.13 -12.10
CA LEU A 269 11.99 -27.52 -13.24
C LEU A 269 11.99 -25.97 -13.28
N THR A 270 10.85 -25.30 -13.08
CA THR A 270 10.76 -23.82 -13.14
C THR A 270 11.10 -23.11 -11.82
N LEU A 271 10.93 -23.79 -10.68
CA LEU A 271 11.29 -23.26 -9.35
C LEU A 271 12.77 -23.46 -9.05
N ALA A 272 13.37 -24.53 -9.57
CA ALA A 272 14.80 -24.82 -9.48
C ALA A 272 15.63 -23.75 -10.24
N ASP A 273 15.20 -23.37 -11.45
CA ASP A 273 15.86 -22.33 -12.25
C ASP A 273 15.86 -20.97 -11.55
N SER A 274 14.78 -20.62 -10.86
CA SER A 274 14.67 -19.39 -10.07
C SER A 274 15.16 -19.51 -8.62
N LYS A 275 15.78 -20.64 -8.23
CA LYS A 275 16.22 -20.92 -6.84
C LYS A 275 15.14 -20.74 -5.78
N GLY A 276 13.89 -21.05 -6.12
CA GLY A 276 12.73 -20.90 -5.24
C GLY A 276 12.14 -19.48 -5.17
N TYR A 277 12.75 -18.47 -5.81
CA TYR A 277 12.25 -17.09 -5.77
C TYR A 277 10.92 -16.89 -6.50
N SER A 278 10.57 -17.73 -7.48
CA SER A 278 9.23 -17.66 -8.09
C SER A 278 8.10 -17.95 -7.09
N SER A 279 8.38 -18.61 -5.96
CA SER A 279 7.38 -18.89 -4.91
C SER A 279 6.74 -17.63 -4.32
N ILE A 280 7.41 -16.47 -4.41
CA ILE A 280 6.85 -15.18 -3.94
C ILE A 280 5.57 -14.82 -4.69
N PHE A 281 5.51 -15.13 -5.99
CA PHE A 281 4.35 -14.88 -6.83
C PHE A 281 3.19 -15.81 -6.46
N ALA A 282 3.49 -17.06 -6.09
CA ALA A 282 2.51 -18.04 -5.64
C ALA A 282 1.91 -17.66 -4.29
N VAL A 283 2.75 -17.27 -3.31
CA VAL A 283 2.29 -16.79 -2.01
C VAL A 283 1.43 -15.54 -2.18
N SER A 284 1.85 -14.60 -3.03
CA SER A 284 1.10 -13.37 -3.30
C SER A 284 -0.24 -13.66 -3.96
N ALA A 285 -0.28 -14.53 -4.98
CA ALA A 285 -1.51 -14.97 -5.62
C ALA A 285 -2.46 -15.69 -4.65
N ALA A 286 -1.93 -16.55 -3.78
CA ALA A 286 -2.72 -17.25 -2.76
C ALA A 286 -3.35 -16.28 -1.75
N LEU A 287 -2.60 -15.27 -1.30
CA LEU A 287 -3.10 -14.22 -0.41
C LEU A 287 -4.19 -13.37 -1.08
N LEU A 288 -4.00 -13.04 -2.37
CA LEU A 288 -5.01 -12.32 -3.15
C LEU A 288 -6.29 -13.15 -3.33
N LEU A 289 -6.18 -14.43 -3.66
CA LEU A 289 -7.34 -15.34 -3.76
C LEU A 289 -8.05 -15.50 -2.42
N ALA A 290 -7.29 -15.62 -1.32
CA ALA A 290 -7.85 -15.69 0.03
C ALA A 290 -8.61 -14.42 0.41
N SER A 291 -8.32 -13.27 -0.21
CA SER A 291 -9.04 -12.01 0.02
C SER A 291 -10.44 -11.95 -0.65
N LEU A 292 -10.67 -12.74 -1.72
CA LEU A 292 -11.88 -12.65 -2.54
C LEU A 292 -13.19 -12.95 -1.78
N PRO A 293 -13.28 -13.99 -0.92
CA PRO A 293 -14.49 -14.24 -0.13
C PRO A 293 -14.81 -13.09 0.83
N PHE A 294 -13.79 -12.41 1.36
CA PHE A 294 -13.99 -11.28 2.24
C PHE A 294 -14.51 -10.07 1.47
N LEU A 295 -13.95 -9.80 0.29
CA LEU A 295 -14.37 -8.72 -0.60
C LEU A 295 -15.80 -8.88 -1.13
N ARG A 296 -16.18 -10.11 -1.52
CA ARG A 296 -17.53 -10.41 -2.02
C ARG A 296 -18.61 -10.20 -0.97
N ASN A 297 -18.27 -10.36 0.31
CA ASN A 297 -19.20 -10.26 1.43
C ASN A 297 -19.13 -8.92 2.17
N LEU A 298 -18.63 -7.87 1.52
CA LEU A 298 -18.74 -6.48 1.99
C LEU A 298 -20.00 -5.86 1.39
N ASP A 299 -20.92 -5.45 2.24
CA ASP A 299 -22.14 -4.71 1.87
C ASP A 299 -21.80 -3.23 1.73
N ILE A 300 -21.20 -2.89 0.58
CA ILE A 300 -20.84 -1.55 0.10
C ILE A 300 -21.28 -1.40 -1.35
#